data_AF-A0A193FUC2-F1
#
_entry.id   AF-A0A193FUC2-F1
#
_cell.length_a   1.000
_cell.length_b   1.000
_cell.length_c   1.000
_cell.angle_alpha   90.00
_cell.angle_beta   90.00
_cell.angle_gamma   90.00
#
_symmetry.space_group_name_H-M   'P 1'
#
loop_
_entity.id
_entity.type
_entity.pdbx_description
1 polymer ?
#
loop_
_entity_poly.entity_id
_entity_poly.type
_entity_poly.pdbx_seq_one_letter_code
_entity_poly.pdbx_strand_id
1 'polypeptide(L)'
;MPFRPPLTHDDLTRIRARYEMTPGRAPCAYQDQVVWSDVVALLHEIKRLRAMLLRAEQLRERFPKPGNCLDQVWEEFQRDLAAEPCVVEVGEIKQELMAPLRKKRKP
;
A
#
# COMPACT_ATOMS: atom_id res chain seq x y z
N MET A 1 -6.04 -9.80 14.94
CA MET A 1 -5.73 -10.91 14.01
C MET A 1 -4.24 -10.87 13.73
N PRO A 2 -3.51 -12.01 13.81
CA PRO A 2 -2.11 -12.04 13.41
C PRO A 2 -1.97 -11.61 11.94
N PHE A 3 -0.91 -10.87 11.63
CA PHE A 3 -0.59 -10.58 10.23
C PHE A 3 -0.33 -11.90 9.50
N ARG A 4 -0.97 -12.09 8.34
CA ARG A 4 -0.60 -13.20 7.45
C ARG A 4 0.88 -13.06 7.08
N PRO A 5 1.61 -14.16 6.90
CA PRO A 5 2.97 -14.09 6.38
C PRO A 5 2.98 -13.35 5.03
N PRO A 6 4.06 -12.61 4.70
CA PRO A 6 4.22 -12.00 3.39
C PRO A 6 4.11 -13.03 2.27
N LEU A 7 3.51 -12.65 1.15
CA LEU A 7 3.56 -13.48 -0.05
C LEU A 7 4.99 -13.52 -0.58
N THR A 8 5.47 -14.73 -0.88
CA THR A 8 6.77 -14.93 -1.51
C THR A 8 6.70 -14.65 -3.02
N HIS A 9 7.85 -14.53 -3.66
CA HIS A 9 7.91 -14.45 -5.13
C HIS A 9 7.25 -15.67 -5.80
N ASP A 10 7.44 -16.86 -5.24
CA ASP A 10 6.85 -18.10 -5.74
C ASP A 10 5.32 -18.11 -5.58
N ASP A 11 4.79 -17.53 -4.50
CA ASP A 11 3.34 -17.36 -4.32
C ASP A 11 2.76 -16.45 -5.41
N LEU A 12 3.41 -15.32 -5.68
CA LEU A 12 2.98 -14.37 -6.71
C LEU A 12 3.05 -14.99 -8.11
N THR A 13 4.11 -15.75 -8.41
CA THR A 13 4.25 -16.47 -9.68
C THR A 13 3.14 -17.51 -9.84
N ARG A 14 2.82 -18.27 -8.78
CA ARG A 14 1.71 -19.24 -8.80
C ARG A 14 0.35 -18.56 -8.97
N ILE A 15 0.11 -17.44 -8.30
CA ILE A 15 -1.12 -16.65 -8.48
C ILE A 15 -1.21 -16.19 -9.93
N ARG A 16 -0.17 -15.53 -10.46
CA ARG A 16 -0.13 -15.02 -11.84
C ARG A 16 -0.40 -16.11 -12.86
N ALA A 17 0.27 -17.27 -12.76
CA ALA A 17 0.11 -18.38 -13.69
C ALA A 17 -1.33 -18.88 -13.80
N ARG A 18 -2.15 -18.75 -12.74
CA ARG A 18 -3.57 -19.10 -12.80
C ARG A 18 -4.36 -18.18 -13.75
N TYR A 19 -3.96 -16.92 -13.92
CA TYR A 19 -4.68 -15.94 -14.73
C TYR A 19 -4.10 -15.76 -16.14
N GLU A 20 -3.06 -16.52 -16.49
CA GLU A 20 -2.51 -16.48 -17.85
C GLU A 20 -3.51 -17.04 -18.87
N MET A 21 -3.56 -16.40 -20.03
CA MET A 21 -4.49 -16.78 -21.08
C MET A 21 -4.04 -18.12 -21.67
N THR A 22 -4.90 -19.14 -21.55
CA THR A 22 -4.67 -20.46 -22.14
C THR A 22 -5.82 -20.82 -23.06
N PRO A 23 -5.60 -21.65 -24.10
CA PRO A 23 -6.67 -22.03 -25.04
C PRO A 23 -7.89 -22.66 -24.38
N GLY A 24 -7.73 -23.25 -23.18
CA GLY A 24 -8.79 -23.93 -22.43
C GLY A 24 -9.44 -23.12 -21.29
N ARG A 25 -9.01 -21.87 -21.05
CA ARG A 25 -9.57 -21.05 -19.96
C ARG A 25 -9.90 -19.65 -20.45
N ALA A 26 -11.20 -19.34 -20.51
CA ALA A 26 -11.66 -17.99 -20.79
C ALA A 26 -11.23 -17.03 -19.65
N PRO A 27 -10.76 -15.79 -19.94
CA PRO A 27 -10.27 -14.85 -18.94
C PRO A 27 -11.29 -14.40 -17.89
N CYS A 28 -12.57 -14.74 -18.05
CA CYS A 28 -13.69 -14.10 -17.34
C CYS A 28 -14.40 -14.96 -16.29
N ALA A 29 -13.91 -16.16 -15.96
CA ALA A 29 -14.47 -16.98 -14.88
C ALA A 29 -14.00 -16.50 -13.49
N TYR A 30 -14.33 -15.25 -13.13
CA TYR A 30 -13.91 -14.61 -11.87
C TYR A 30 -14.74 -15.02 -10.63
N GLN A 31 -15.57 -16.05 -10.76
CA GLN A 31 -16.56 -16.41 -9.74
C GLN A 31 -16.20 -17.67 -8.92
N ASP A 32 -14.98 -18.18 -9.05
CA ASP A 32 -14.52 -19.34 -8.29
C ASP A 32 -13.91 -18.94 -6.93
N GLN A 33 -14.09 -19.80 -5.93
CA GLN A 33 -13.51 -19.67 -4.58
C GLN A 33 -11.98 -19.49 -4.63
N VAL A 34 -11.31 -20.11 -5.60
CA VAL A 34 -9.86 -19.93 -5.80
C VAL A 34 -9.52 -18.49 -6.15
N VAL A 35 -10.30 -17.87 -7.05
CA VAL A 35 -10.10 -16.48 -7.46
C VAL A 35 -10.29 -15.55 -6.27
N TRP A 36 -11.35 -15.78 -5.48
CA TRP A 36 -11.60 -15.00 -4.28
C TRP A 36 -10.47 -15.12 -3.25
N SER A 37 -9.95 -16.34 -3.04
CA SER A 37 -8.81 -16.57 -2.15
C SER A 37 -7.57 -15.79 -2.59
N ASP A 38 -7.29 -15.78 -3.90
CA ASP A 38 -6.15 -15.04 -4.47
C ASP A 38 -6.30 -13.53 -4.30
N VAL A 39 -7.48 -12.99 -4.62
CA VAL A 39 -7.80 -11.56 -4.45
C VAL A 39 -7.61 -11.16 -2.98
N VAL A 40 -8.16 -11.93 -2.05
CA VAL A 40 -8.02 -11.66 -0.61
C VAL A 40 -6.54 -11.72 -0.18
N ALA A 41 -5.77 -12.71 -0.66
CA ALA A 41 -4.34 -12.81 -0.36
C ALA A 41 -3.56 -11.58 -0.86
N LEU A 42 -3.81 -11.14 -2.10
CA LEU A 42 -3.17 -9.96 -2.69
C LEU A 42 -3.55 -8.67 -1.95
N LEU A 43 -4.83 -8.49 -1.59
CA LEU A 43 -5.28 -7.34 -0.80
C LEU A 43 -4.61 -7.28 0.58
N HIS A 44 -4.42 -8.44 1.22
CA HIS A 44 -3.67 -8.52 2.47
C HIS A 44 -2.20 -8.09 2.29
N GLU A 45 -1.56 -8.50 1.20
CA GLU A 45 -0.18 -8.11 0.90
C GLU A 45 -0.07 -6.61 0.62
N ILE A 46 -0.98 -6.04 -0.18
CA ILE A 46 -1.07 -4.59 -0.41
C ILE A 46 -1.22 -3.86 0.94
N LYS A 47 -2.12 -4.31 1.81
CA LYS A 47 -2.31 -3.72 3.14
C LYS A 47 -1.03 -3.80 3.99
N ARG A 48 -0.30 -4.91 3.92
CA ARG A 48 0.98 -5.11 4.63
C ARG A 48 2.05 -4.14 4.13
N LEU A 49 2.18 -3.97 2.82
CA LEU A 49 3.11 -3.03 2.19
C LEU A 49 2.76 -1.58 2.54
N ARG A 50 1.50 -1.18 2.45
CA ARG A 50 1.02 0.14 2.91
C ARG A 50 1.38 0.39 4.38
N ALA A 51 1.17 -0.60 5.26
CA ALA A 51 1.54 -0.48 6.67
C ALA A 51 3.06 -0.36 6.89
N MET A 52 3.89 -0.88 5.99
CA MET A 52 5.34 -0.68 6.03
C MET A 52 5.72 0.75 5.65
N LEU A 53 5.17 1.28 4.55
CA LEU A 53 5.41 2.65 4.10
C LEU A 53 4.94 3.68 5.14
N LEU A 54 3.75 3.49 5.71
CA LEU A 54 3.24 4.37 6.76
C LEU A 54 4.12 4.36 8.02
N ARG A 55 4.73 3.22 8.37
CA ARG A 55 5.72 3.18 9.47
C ARG A 55 7.00 3.91 9.11
N ALA A 56 7.46 3.78 7.87
CA ALA A 56 8.61 4.54 7.38
C ALA A 56 8.34 6.06 7.46
N GLU A 57 7.15 6.49 7.06
CA GLU A 57 6.72 7.90 7.12
C GLU A 57 6.68 8.43 8.56
N GLN A 58 6.14 7.64 9.50
CA GLN A 58 6.14 7.99 10.92
C GLN A 58 7.54 8.14 11.51
N LEU A 59 8.51 7.36 11.02
CA LEU A 59 9.88 7.37 11.52
C LEU A 59 10.79 8.35 10.77
N ARG A 60 10.41 8.83 9.58
CA ARG A 60 11.23 9.69 8.71
C ARG A 60 11.88 10.84 9.46
N GLU A 61 11.12 11.56 10.29
CA GLU A 61 11.60 12.74 11.03
C GLU A 61 12.57 12.41 12.17
N ARG A 62 12.66 11.13 12.56
CA ARG A 62 13.56 10.65 13.63
C ARG A 62 14.95 10.29 13.13
N PHE A 63 15.11 10.14 11.82
CA PHE A 63 16.38 9.80 11.21
C PHE A 63 17.04 11.05 10.63
N PRO A 64 18.25 11.42 11.07
CA PRO A 64 18.98 12.53 10.48
C PRO A 64 19.44 12.19 9.06
N LYS A 65 19.63 13.23 8.24
CA LYS A 65 20.28 13.07 6.93
C LYS A 65 21.69 12.46 7.11
N PRO A 66 22.11 11.47 6.30
CA PRO A 66 23.38 10.75 6.50
C PRO A 66 24.66 11.61 6.47
N GLY A 67 24.70 12.67 5.66
CA GLY A 67 25.85 13.57 5.52
C GLY A 67 27.03 12.93 4.77
N ASN A 68 26.75 12.02 3.83
CA ASN A 68 27.76 11.28 3.08
C ASN A 68 27.27 10.92 1.66
N CYS A 69 27.90 9.95 1.01
CA CYS A 69 27.53 9.52 -0.35
C CYS A 69 26.08 9.00 -0.49
N LEU A 70 25.37 8.74 0.62
CA LEU A 70 23.97 8.32 0.62
C LEU A 70 22.97 9.47 0.62
N ASP A 71 23.42 10.72 0.64
CA ASP A 71 22.55 11.90 0.70
C ASP A 71 21.54 11.96 -0.45
N GLN A 72 21.97 11.61 -1.67
CA GLN A 72 21.07 11.57 -2.82
C GLN A 72 19.98 10.50 -2.64
N VAL A 73 20.36 9.30 -2.19
CA VAL A 73 19.42 8.19 -1.95
C VAL A 73 18.43 8.55 -0.84
N TRP A 74 18.90 9.26 0.19
CA TRP A 74 18.04 9.75 1.26
C TRP A 74 17.00 10.76 0.76
N GLU A 75 17.41 11.73 -0.06
CA GLU A 75 16.50 12.73 -0.64
C GLU A 75 15.50 12.09 -1.62
N GLU A 76 15.93 11.13 -2.43
CA GLU A 76 15.06 10.33 -3.29
C GLU A 76 14.04 9.54 -2.45
N PHE A 77 14.48 8.84 -1.41
CA PHE A 77 13.60 8.11 -0.50
C PHE A 77 12.55 9.03 0.14
N GLN A 78 12.93 10.21 0.63
CA GLN A 78 11.98 11.15 1.23
C GLN A 78 10.95 11.64 0.22
N ARG A 79 11.37 11.93 -1.01
CA ARG A 79 10.50 12.39 -2.10
C ARG A 79 9.51 11.31 -2.50
N ASP A 80 10.00 10.10 -2.73
CA ASP A 80 9.19 8.97 -3.16
C ASP A 80 8.18 8.58 -2.09
N LEU A 81 8.63 8.51 -0.82
CA LEU A 81 7.75 8.21 0.32
C LEU A 81 6.64 9.26 0.49
N ALA A 82 6.93 10.54 0.28
CA ALA A 82 5.92 11.61 0.35
C ALA A 82 4.90 11.55 -0.79
N ALA A 83 5.27 10.98 -1.94
CA ALA A 83 4.41 10.79 -3.10
C ALA A 83 3.53 9.53 -3.03
N GLU A 84 3.80 8.63 -2.08
CA GLU A 84 3.04 7.39 -1.93
C GLU A 84 1.55 7.68 -1.62
N PRO A 85 0.59 7.09 -2.36
CA PRO A 85 -0.83 7.38 -2.18
C PRO A 85 -1.31 7.17 -0.76
N CYS A 86 -0.82 6.11 -0.09
CA CYS A 86 -1.22 5.82 1.28
C CYS A 86 -0.74 6.87 2.30
N VAL A 87 0.36 7.58 2.02
CA VAL A 87 0.87 8.67 2.85
C VAL A 87 0.04 9.93 2.64
N VAL A 88 -0.24 10.28 1.38
CA VAL A 88 -1.10 11.41 1.00
C VAL A 88 -2.49 11.27 1.63
N GLU A 89 -3.15 10.12 1.43
CA GLU A 89 -4.48 9.81 1.98
C GLU A 89 -4.53 10.01 3.51
N VAL A 90 -3.49 9.56 4.24
CA VAL A 90 -3.44 9.74 5.70
C VAL A 90 -3.28 11.21 6.09
N GLY A 91 -2.54 11.99 5.30
CA GLY A 91 -2.44 13.44 5.46
C GLY A 91 -3.80 14.13 5.28
N GLU A 92 -4.54 13.79 4.22
CA GLU A 92 -5.87 14.31 3.94
C GLU A 92 -6.87 13.96 5.05
N ILE A 93 -6.91 12.70 5.48
CA ILE A 93 -7.78 12.25 6.59
C ILE A 93 -7.47 13.03 7.87
N LYS A 94 -6.19 13.23 8.20
CA LYS A 94 -5.80 14.05 9.37
C LYS A 94 -6.29 15.48 9.25
N GLN A 95 -6.14 16.10 8.08
CA GLN A 95 -6.61 17.46 7.82
C GLN A 95 -8.13 17.56 7.95
N GLU A 96 -8.87 16.61 7.40
CA GLU A 96 -10.34 16.56 7.52
C GLU A 96 -10.79 16.41 8.97
N LEU A 97 -10.17 15.52 9.73
CA LEU A 97 -10.49 15.28 11.14
C LEU A 97 -10.15 16.48 12.04
N MET A 98 -9.10 17.23 11.69
CA MET A 98 -8.67 18.43 12.42
C MET A 98 -9.34 19.71 11.92
N ALA A 99 -10.11 19.65 10.83
CA ALA A 99 -10.77 20.81 10.28
C ALA A 99 -11.81 21.37 11.27
N PRO A 100 -11.83 22.70 11.51
CA PRO A 100 -12.81 23.29 12.40
C PRO A 100 -14.22 23.03 11.86
N LEU A 101 -15.11 22.54 12.73
CA LEU A 101 -16.52 22.35 12.43
C LEU A 101 -17.09 23.65 11.83
N ARG A 102 -17.43 23.61 10.53
CA ARG A 102 -18.12 24.73 9.87
C ARG A 102 -19.43 24.97 10.62
N LYS A 103 -19.50 26.05 11.42
CA LYS A 103 -20.75 26.49 12.06
C LYS A 103 -21.80 26.62 10.96
N LYS A 104 -22.90 25.86 11.08
CA LYS A 104 -24.08 26.03 10.23
C LYS A 104 -24.47 27.51 10.28
N ARG A 105 -24.34 28.23 9.16
CA ARG A 105 -24.96 29.54 8.99
C ARG A 105 -26.46 29.31 9.17
N LYS A 106 -27.06 29.96 10.18
CA LYS A 106 -28.51 29.96 10.34
C LYS A 106 -29.14 30.59 9.08
N PRO A 107 -30.29 30.06 8.63
CA PRO A 107 -31.04 30.64 7.51
C PRO A 107 -31.47 32.09 7.81
#